data_AF-A0A8B7YRX6-F1
#
_entry.id   AF-A0A8B7YRX6-F1
#
_cell.length_a   1.000
_cell.length_b   1.000
_cell.length_c   1.000
_cell.angle_alpha   90.00
_cell.angle_beta   90.00
_cell.angle_gamma   90.00
#
_symmetry.space_group_name_H-M   'P 1'
#
loop_
_entity.id
_entity.type
_entity.pdbx_description
1 polymer ?
#
loop_
_entity_poly.entity_id
_entity_poly.type
_entity_poly.pdbx_seq_one_letter_code
_entity_poly.pdbx_strand_id
1 'polypeptide(L)'
;MQESSAMAKPCAGFDFFWLLLLWVMVTFAFGHQCNPFHKTMYVAENRALQGFAYARMRVRSRAICGRDCRMDERCKSFNFNDNKMCELNLATRREHPGNFTATPGSVYYDEDEHTPRYSVNATNDFTDTGPCNSNPCKNGGTCREQLGNQGSFRCECAPGFKGTCCEDKPSDCRELYSRGIRQNAVYTIYPLTFSDGLEVYCDMEFALGGTPLLNSTGETSLPTTWTMMRIPILIVQLS
;
A
#
# COMPACT_ATOMS: atom_id res chain seq x y z
N MET A 1 61.98 14.78 27.34
CA MET A 1 62.57 15.01 26.00
C MET A 1 63.54 13.87 25.73
N GLN A 2 63.15 12.90 24.89
CA GLN A 2 63.94 12.36 23.78
C GLN A 2 63.11 11.26 23.10
N GLU A 3 62.72 11.51 21.85
CA GLU A 3 62.33 10.48 20.89
C GLU A 3 63.59 9.82 20.31
N SER A 4 63.54 8.52 20.02
CA SER A 4 64.16 7.97 18.80
C SER A 4 63.55 6.62 18.40
N SER A 5 62.72 6.68 17.36
CA SER A 5 62.67 5.82 16.15
C SER A 5 62.73 4.28 16.21
N ALA A 6 61.60 3.70 15.80
CA ALA A 6 61.40 2.71 14.71
C ALA A 6 61.95 1.26 14.80
N MET A 7 61.02 0.29 14.80
CA MET A 7 61.13 -0.96 14.03
C MET A 7 59.76 -1.40 13.51
N ALA A 8 59.69 -1.80 12.24
CA ALA A 8 58.50 -2.18 11.49
C ALA A 8 58.33 -3.72 11.35
N LYS A 9 57.08 -4.14 11.09
CA LYS A 9 56.53 -5.40 10.50
C LYS A 9 55.74 -6.31 11.47
N PRO A 10 54.77 -7.13 11.00
CA PRO A 10 54.11 -7.18 9.68
C PRO A 10 52.58 -6.95 9.73
N CYS A 11 52.00 -6.77 8.55
CA CYS A 11 50.57 -6.63 8.30
C CYS A 11 49.82 -7.93 8.68
N ALA A 12 48.89 -7.85 9.63
CA ALA A 12 47.85 -8.86 9.79
C ALA A 12 46.67 -8.43 8.90
N GLY A 13 46.41 -9.24 7.87
CA GLY A 13 45.29 -9.06 6.96
C GLY A 13 43.98 -8.95 7.74
N PHE A 14 43.32 -7.82 7.59
CA PHE A 14 41.95 -7.65 8.06
C PHE A 14 41.08 -8.49 7.14
N ASP A 15 40.52 -9.57 7.69
CA ASP A 15 39.73 -10.55 6.95
C ASP A 15 38.43 -9.91 6.44
N PHE A 16 38.50 -9.37 5.21
CA PHE A 16 37.40 -8.69 4.53
C PHE A 16 36.18 -9.59 4.31
N PHE A 17 36.32 -10.90 4.50
CA PHE A 17 35.25 -11.87 4.34
C PHE A 17 34.16 -11.72 5.41
N TRP A 18 34.53 -11.29 6.63
CA TRP A 18 33.57 -11.06 7.72
C TRP A 18 32.82 -9.73 7.60
N LEU A 19 33.44 -8.70 7.04
CA LEU A 19 32.78 -7.41 6.78
C LEU A 19 31.76 -7.50 5.64
N LEU A 20 32.03 -8.31 4.61
CA LEU A 20 31.11 -8.54 3.50
C LEU A 20 29.86 -9.34 3.92
N LEU A 21 30.01 -10.34 4.80
CA LEU A 21 28.89 -11.09 5.38
C LEU A 21 28.04 -10.23 6.32
N LEU A 22 28.65 -9.34 7.11
CA LEU A 22 27.94 -8.34 7.91
C LEU A 22 27.20 -7.32 7.04
N TRP A 23 27.76 -6.92 5.90
CA TRP A 23 27.10 -6.00 4.96
C TRP A 23 25.91 -6.66 4.25
N VAL A 24 26.03 -7.93 3.85
CA VAL A 24 24.91 -8.70 3.27
C VAL A 24 23.77 -8.86 4.29
N MET A 25 24.08 -9.11 5.56
CA MET A 25 23.05 -9.20 6.63
C MET A 25 22.42 -7.84 6.96
N VAL A 26 23.11 -6.72 6.76
CA VAL A 26 22.56 -5.35 6.94
C VAL A 26 21.73 -4.90 5.73
N THR A 27 21.99 -5.41 4.52
CA THR A 27 21.14 -5.11 3.34
C THR A 27 19.77 -5.78 3.36
N PHE A 28 19.55 -6.78 4.22
CA PHE A 28 18.25 -7.45 4.36
C PHE A 28 17.29 -6.79 5.37
N ALA A 29 17.57 -5.57 5.81
CA ALA A 29 16.88 -4.98 6.96
C ALA A 29 16.20 -3.63 6.73
N PHE A 30 15.82 -3.21 5.52
CA PHE A 30 14.89 -2.08 5.34
C PHE A 30 13.97 -2.26 4.12
N GLY A 31 13.19 -3.33 4.13
CA GLY A 31 11.88 -3.28 3.46
C GLY A 31 10.99 -2.36 4.29
N HIS A 32 10.86 -1.10 3.90
CA HIS A 32 9.94 -0.15 4.53
C HIS A 32 8.51 -0.69 4.43
N GLN A 33 8.04 -1.39 5.47
CA GLN A 33 6.65 -1.79 5.61
C GLN A 33 5.80 -0.54 5.90
N CYS A 34 4.93 -0.20 4.97
CA CYS A 34 4.02 0.93 5.07
C CYS A 34 3.04 0.72 6.24
N ASN A 35 3.01 1.68 7.17
CA ASN A 35 2.15 1.66 8.36
C ASN A 35 0.83 2.42 8.08
N PRO A 36 -0.35 1.78 8.22
CA PRO A 36 -1.62 2.46 8.03
C PRO A 36 -2.00 3.30 9.24
N PHE A 37 -2.58 4.47 8.98
CA PHE A 37 -3.14 5.34 9.99
C PHE A 37 -4.44 4.67 10.56
N HIS A 38 -4.39 3.86 11.63
CA HIS A 38 -5.58 3.21 12.26
C HIS A 38 -6.66 4.22 12.75
N LYS A 39 -7.96 3.98 12.43
CA LYS A 39 -9.11 4.54 13.16
C LYS A 39 -9.38 3.67 14.40
N THR A 40 -9.55 4.28 15.56
CA THR A 40 -9.76 3.61 16.85
C THR A 40 -11.24 3.27 17.06
N MET A 41 -11.52 2.02 17.43
CA MET A 41 -12.87 1.52 17.74
C MET A 41 -13.02 1.42 19.25
N TYR A 42 -14.16 1.85 19.78
CA TYR A 42 -14.49 1.68 21.19
C TYR A 42 -15.16 0.32 21.42
N VAL A 43 -14.81 -0.33 22.52
CA VAL A 43 -15.29 -1.66 22.90
C VAL A 43 -15.76 -1.64 24.35
N ALA A 44 -16.92 -2.23 24.63
CA ALA A 44 -17.42 -2.43 25.98
C ALA A 44 -17.92 -3.86 26.19
N GLU A 45 -17.19 -4.59 27.03
CA GLU A 45 -17.54 -5.92 27.50
C GLU A 45 -18.75 -5.90 28.45
N ASN A 46 -19.57 -6.95 28.40
CA ASN A 46 -20.78 -7.12 29.21
C ASN A 46 -21.78 -5.96 29.11
N ARG A 47 -21.83 -5.29 27.97
CA ARG A 47 -22.77 -4.20 27.69
C ARG A 47 -23.33 -4.34 26.28
N ALA A 48 -24.54 -3.84 26.10
CA ALA A 48 -25.20 -3.79 24.80
C ALA A 48 -26.08 -2.54 24.72
N LEU A 49 -26.25 -2.03 23.51
CA LEU A 49 -27.21 -0.95 23.23
C LEU A 49 -28.59 -1.57 22.95
N GLN A 50 -29.59 -1.23 23.76
CA GLN A 50 -30.92 -1.84 23.71
C GLN A 50 -31.92 -0.99 22.94
N GLY A 51 -32.72 -1.62 22.08
CA GLY A 51 -33.83 -0.97 21.36
C GLY A 51 -33.46 -0.26 20.05
N PHE A 52 -32.18 -0.31 19.64
CA PHE A 52 -31.69 0.32 18.40
C PHE A 52 -31.28 -0.69 17.32
N ALA A 53 -31.38 -1.99 17.62
CA ALA A 53 -31.07 -3.07 16.69
C ALA A 53 -32.09 -3.12 15.55
N TYR A 54 -31.65 -2.84 14.32
CA TYR A 54 -32.49 -2.90 13.12
C TYR A 54 -32.28 -4.20 12.33
N ALA A 55 -31.16 -4.87 12.52
CA ALA A 55 -30.88 -6.18 11.94
C ALA A 55 -30.31 -7.12 13.00
N ARG A 56 -30.76 -8.38 12.97
CA ARG A 56 -30.29 -9.44 13.85
C ARG A 56 -29.96 -10.68 13.04
N MET A 57 -28.76 -11.21 13.21
CA MET A 57 -28.30 -12.39 12.46
C MET A 57 -27.29 -13.21 13.25
N ARG A 58 -27.21 -14.50 12.98
CA ARG A 58 -26.15 -15.36 13.53
C ARG A 58 -24.97 -15.39 12.58
N VAL A 59 -23.79 -15.05 13.09
CA VAL A 59 -22.53 -15.04 12.32
C VAL A 59 -21.50 -15.99 12.92
N ARG A 60 -20.36 -16.18 12.26
CA ARG A 60 -19.32 -17.09 12.76
C ARG A 60 -18.41 -16.46 13.81
N SER A 61 -18.28 -15.14 13.80
CA SER A 61 -17.42 -14.37 14.68
C SER A 61 -17.85 -12.90 14.72
N ARG A 62 -17.46 -12.18 15.77
CA ARG A 62 -17.59 -10.71 15.88
C ARG A 62 -17.07 -9.98 14.64
N ALA A 63 -16.15 -10.61 13.93
CA ALA A 63 -15.53 -10.11 12.72
C ALA A 63 -16.47 -9.83 11.58
N ILE A 64 -17.34 -10.81 11.33
CA ILE A 64 -18.32 -10.74 10.28
C ILE A 64 -19.35 -9.69 10.66
N CYS A 65 -19.76 -9.63 11.93
CA CYS A 65 -20.67 -8.59 12.43
C CYS A 65 -20.13 -7.17 12.22
N GLY A 66 -18.84 -6.93 12.54
CA GLY A 66 -18.21 -5.64 12.32
C GLY A 66 -18.08 -5.28 10.84
N ARG A 67 -17.81 -6.26 9.97
CA ARG A 67 -17.81 -6.05 8.50
C ARG A 67 -19.21 -5.70 8.01
N ASP A 68 -20.23 -6.45 8.43
CA ASP A 68 -21.62 -6.23 8.01
C ASP A 68 -22.10 -4.84 8.46
N CYS A 69 -21.73 -4.42 9.68
CA CYS A 69 -21.98 -3.07 10.15
C CYS A 69 -21.28 -2.02 9.27
N ARG A 70 -19.98 -2.20 8.97
CA ARG A 70 -19.24 -1.24 8.15
C ARG A 70 -19.79 -1.10 6.73
N MET A 71 -20.25 -2.20 6.15
CA MET A 71 -20.76 -2.22 4.78
C MET A 71 -22.20 -1.70 4.66
N ASP A 72 -22.96 -1.64 5.76
CA ASP A 72 -24.29 -1.02 5.80
C ASP A 72 -24.17 0.41 6.34
N GLU A 73 -24.37 1.40 5.46
CA GLU A 73 -24.27 2.84 5.79
C GLU A 73 -25.19 3.27 6.95
N ARG A 74 -26.23 2.49 7.27
CA ARG A 74 -27.15 2.78 8.37
C ARG A 74 -26.59 2.33 9.73
N CYS A 75 -25.62 1.42 9.74
CA CYS A 75 -25.06 0.90 10.96
C CYS A 75 -24.12 1.93 11.60
N LYS A 76 -24.38 2.28 12.86
CA LYS A 76 -23.49 3.15 13.65
C LYS A 76 -22.74 2.41 14.76
N SER A 77 -23.31 1.31 15.24
CA SER A 77 -22.72 0.46 16.27
C SER A 77 -23.29 -0.95 16.15
N PHE A 78 -22.72 -1.92 16.85
CA PHE A 78 -23.29 -3.27 16.89
C PHE A 78 -23.08 -3.95 18.24
N ASN A 79 -23.99 -4.88 18.57
CA ASN A 79 -23.84 -5.82 19.68
C ASN A 79 -23.42 -7.18 19.14
N PHE A 80 -22.52 -7.88 19.83
CA PHE A 80 -22.20 -9.28 19.56
C PHE A 80 -22.20 -10.08 20.85
N ASN A 81 -22.87 -11.23 20.89
CA ASN A 81 -22.94 -12.06 22.10
C ASN A 81 -22.32 -13.45 21.93
N ASP A 82 -22.17 -14.16 23.04
CA ASP A 82 -21.57 -15.51 23.10
C ASP A 82 -22.30 -16.54 22.23
N ASN A 83 -23.61 -16.34 21.99
CA ASN A 83 -24.42 -17.16 21.09
C ASN A 83 -24.20 -16.83 19.60
N LYS A 84 -23.16 -16.04 19.31
CA LYS A 84 -22.80 -15.51 18.00
C LYS A 84 -23.94 -14.71 17.33
N MET A 85 -24.82 -14.12 18.15
CA MET A 85 -25.83 -13.20 17.66
C MET A 85 -25.16 -11.85 17.40
N CYS A 86 -25.30 -11.35 16.18
CA CYS A 86 -24.93 -10.03 15.73
C CYS A 86 -26.18 -9.16 15.66
N GLU A 87 -26.17 -8.01 16.31
CA GLU A 87 -27.23 -7.01 16.23
C GLU A 87 -26.65 -5.69 15.72
N LEU A 88 -27.06 -5.26 14.52
CA LEU A 88 -26.63 -3.99 13.94
C LEU A 88 -27.54 -2.87 14.45
N ASN A 89 -26.98 -1.78 14.95
CA ASN A 89 -27.72 -0.67 15.54
C ASN A 89 -27.68 0.58 14.66
N LEU A 90 -28.79 1.33 14.64
CA LEU A 90 -28.90 2.63 13.96
C LEU A 90 -28.30 3.79 14.76
N ALA A 91 -27.83 3.53 15.98
CA ALA A 91 -27.42 4.55 16.93
C ALA A 91 -26.20 4.14 17.75
N THR A 92 -25.60 5.08 18.47
CA THR A 92 -24.44 4.84 19.36
C THR A 92 -24.79 5.02 20.83
N ARG A 93 -23.92 4.52 21.73
CA ARG A 93 -24.01 4.74 23.18
C ARG A 93 -23.92 6.22 23.58
N ARG A 94 -23.30 7.06 22.73
CA ARG A 94 -23.18 8.51 22.98
C ARG A 94 -24.48 9.23 22.65
N GLU A 95 -25.13 8.82 21.56
CA GLU A 95 -26.44 9.31 21.17
C GLU A 95 -27.52 8.88 22.20
N HIS A 96 -27.43 7.65 22.72
CA HIS A 96 -28.41 7.08 23.65
C HIS A 96 -27.79 6.41 24.88
N PRO A 97 -27.24 7.18 25.83
CA PRO A 97 -26.56 6.62 27.00
C PRO A 97 -27.50 5.87 27.96
N GLY A 98 -28.78 6.28 28.04
CA GLY A 98 -29.77 5.62 28.91
C GLY A 98 -30.15 4.19 28.48
N ASN A 99 -29.95 3.87 27.20
CA ASN A 99 -30.23 2.56 26.62
C ASN A 99 -28.99 1.66 26.55
N PHE A 100 -27.84 2.18 26.98
CA PHE A 100 -26.59 1.44 27.02
C PHE A 100 -26.48 0.69 28.35
N THR A 101 -27.07 -0.49 28.42
CA THR A 101 -27.27 -1.24 29.66
C THR A 101 -26.23 -2.34 29.87
N ALA A 102 -26.05 -2.76 31.12
CA ALA A 102 -25.29 -3.98 31.42
C ALA A 102 -26.01 -5.20 30.82
N THR A 103 -25.28 -6.01 30.07
CA THR A 103 -25.81 -7.20 29.38
C THR A 103 -24.71 -8.26 29.37
N PRO A 104 -24.67 -9.15 30.39
CA PRO A 104 -23.63 -10.16 30.51
C PRO A 104 -23.52 -11.05 29.26
N GLY A 105 -22.30 -11.36 28.83
CA GLY A 105 -22.02 -12.18 27.65
C GLY A 105 -22.30 -11.47 26.31
N SER A 106 -22.48 -10.15 26.33
CA SER A 106 -22.57 -9.31 25.14
C SER A 106 -21.45 -8.26 25.12
N VAL A 107 -20.94 -7.96 23.94
CA VAL A 107 -19.91 -6.96 23.69
C VAL A 107 -20.46 -5.93 22.71
N TYR A 108 -20.29 -4.66 23.04
CA TYR A 108 -20.72 -3.53 22.23
C TYR A 108 -19.52 -2.86 21.53
N TYR A 109 -19.75 -2.40 20.30
CA TYR A 109 -18.74 -1.77 19.44
C TYR A 109 -19.26 -0.50 18.76
N ASP A 110 -18.51 0.62 18.79
CA ASP A 110 -18.76 1.81 17.97
C ASP A 110 -17.48 2.56 17.51
N GLU A 111 -17.61 3.36 16.46
CA GLU A 111 -16.51 4.22 15.97
C GLU A 111 -16.37 5.48 16.84
N ASP A 112 -15.19 5.73 17.39
CA ASP A 112 -14.94 6.93 18.20
C ASP A 112 -14.29 8.04 17.38
N GLU A 113 -15.10 8.98 16.88
CA GLU A 113 -14.62 10.19 16.21
C GLU A 113 -13.79 11.14 17.11
N HIS A 114 -13.79 10.97 18.44
CA HIS A 114 -13.15 11.90 19.39
C HIS A 114 -11.92 11.33 20.12
N THR A 115 -11.32 10.23 19.64
CA THR A 115 -10.01 9.79 20.16
C THR A 115 -8.89 10.28 19.23
N PRO A 116 -8.19 11.40 19.55
CA PRO A 116 -6.98 11.76 18.86
C PRO A 116 -5.94 10.66 19.08
N ARG A 117 -5.23 10.32 18.00
CA ARG A 117 -4.15 9.32 17.97
C ARG A 117 -3.14 9.56 19.07
N TYR A 118 -3.14 8.66 20.06
CA TYR A 118 -1.92 8.23 20.72
C TYR A 118 -2.14 6.80 21.23
N SER A 119 -1.26 5.87 20.85
CA SER A 119 -1.12 4.54 21.44
C SER A 119 -0.89 4.68 22.96
N VAL A 120 -1.16 3.72 23.85
CA VAL A 120 -0.63 2.36 23.88
C VAL A 120 -1.39 1.50 24.91
N ASN A 121 -1.39 0.17 24.67
CA ASN A 121 -1.53 -0.95 25.62
C ASN A 121 -2.92 -1.34 26.14
N ALA A 122 -3.63 -2.20 25.39
CA ALA A 122 -4.27 -3.42 25.94
C ALA A 122 -4.79 -4.33 24.81
N THR A 123 -4.32 -5.56 24.88
CA THR A 123 -4.62 -6.79 24.12
C THR A 123 -6.10 -7.04 23.72
N ASN A 124 -6.28 -7.41 22.43
CA ASN A 124 -7.27 -8.35 21.85
C ASN A 124 -8.52 -7.86 21.08
N ASP A 125 -8.24 -7.18 19.97
CA ASP A 125 -8.60 -7.60 18.60
C ASP A 125 -10.04 -7.37 18.06
N PHE A 126 -10.09 -7.28 16.73
CA PHE A 126 -11.21 -7.17 15.81
C PHE A 126 -11.78 -5.79 15.49
N THR A 127 -10.92 -4.93 14.95
CA THR A 127 -11.29 -3.95 13.91
C THR A 127 -11.11 -4.59 12.54
N ASP A 128 -11.99 -4.28 11.57
CA ASP A 128 -11.67 -4.42 10.14
C ASP A 128 -10.57 -3.40 9.78
N THR A 129 -9.36 -3.70 10.25
CA THR A 129 -8.09 -3.02 9.94
C THR A 129 -7.35 -3.88 8.95
N GLY A 130 -8.06 -4.23 7.87
CA GLY A 130 -7.46 -4.86 6.72
C GLY A 130 -6.34 -3.98 6.19
N PRO A 131 -5.16 -4.53 5.89
CA PRO A 131 -4.00 -3.75 5.47
C PRO A 131 -4.20 -3.01 4.14
N CYS A 132 -5.25 -3.34 3.37
CA CYS A 132 -5.61 -2.64 2.15
C CYS A 132 -6.47 -1.39 2.35
N ASN A 133 -7.05 -1.18 3.53
CA ASN A 133 -7.99 -0.08 3.77
C ASN A 133 -7.33 1.30 3.62
N SER A 134 -6.02 1.40 3.88
CA SER A 134 -5.26 2.65 3.70
C SER A 134 -4.81 2.91 2.26
N ASN A 135 -5.24 2.09 1.28
CA ASN A 135 -4.77 2.14 -0.11
C ASN A 135 -3.25 2.28 -0.23
N PRO A 136 -2.47 1.31 0.28
CA PRO A 136 -1.01 1.40 0.30
C PRO A 136 -0.38 1.36 -1.10
N CYS A 137 -1.07 0.80 -2.10
CA CYS A 137 -0.57 0.68 -3.47
C CYS A 137 -0.60 2.02 -4.22
N LYS A 138 0.52 2.38 -4.83
CA LYS A 138 0.74 3.60 -5.62
C LYS A 138 0.48 3.36 -7.11
N ASN A 139 0.45 4.45 -7.88
CA ASN A 139 0.45 4.45 -9.35
C ASN A 139 -0.62 3.53 -9.98
N GLY A 140 -1.82 3.52 -9.41
CA GLY A 140 -2.94 2.70 -9.91
C GLY A 140 -2.85 1.21 -9.57
N GLY A 141 -1.98 0.81 -8.63
CA GLY A 141 -1.91 -0.56 -8.14
C GLY A 141 -3.17 -0.97 -7.36
N THR A 142 -3.59 -2.22 -7.52
CA THR A 142 -4.74 -2.81 -6.80
C THR A 142 -4.27 -3.53 -5.55
N CYS A 143 -4.87 -3.25 -4.39
CA CYS A 143 -4.51 -3.92 -3.14
C CYS A 143 -5.29 -5.22 -2.95
N ARG A 144 -4.59 -6.29 -2.55
CA ARG A 144 -5.15 -7.59 -2.17
C ARG A 144 -4.70 -7.98 -0.77
N GLU A 145 -5.64 -8.33 0.08
CA GLU A 145 -5.32 -8.90 1.39
C GLU A 145 -4.77 -10.33 1.23
N GLN A 146 -3.74 -10.67 2.01
CA GLN A 146 -3.20 -12.03 2.01
C GLN A 146 -3.83 -12.85 3.14
N LEU A 147 -4.55 -13.90 2.76
CA LEU A 147 -5.14 -14.85 3.69
C LEU A 147 -4.03 -15.72 4.31
N GLY A 148 -3.91 -15.72 5.64
CA GLY A 148 -2.96 -16.56 6.38
C GLY A 148 -1.94 -15.79 7.22
N ASN A 149 -1.70 -14.51 6.92
CA ASN A 149 -0.82 -13.64 7.68
C ASN A 149 -1.60 -12.38 8.09
N GLN A 150 -2.02 -12.31 9.36
CA GLN A 150 -2.78 -11.16 9.89
C GLN A 150 -2.04 -9.84 9.62
N GLY A 151 -2.73 -8.87 9.00
CA GLY A 151 -2.15 -7.56 8.69
C GLY A 151 -1.26 -7.51 7.44
N SER A 152 -1.21 -8.56 6.62
CA SER A 152 -0.45 -8.57 5.36
C SER A 152 -1.29 -8.28 4.11
N PHE A 153 -0.71 -7.51 3.19
CA PHE A 153 -1.30 -7.17 1.89
C PHE A 153 -0.28 -7.40 0.77
N ARG A 154 -0.79 -7.45 -0.46
CA ARG A 154 -0.01 -7.46 -1.69
C ARG A 154 -0.60 -6.46 -2.67
N CYS A 155 0.26 -5.68 -3.31
CA CYS A 155 -0.13 -4.86 -4.44
C CYS A 155 -0.01 -5.64 -5.76
N GLU A 156 -1.06 -5.58 -6.55
CA GLU A 156 -1.08 -5.93 -7.97
C GLU A 156 -0.81 -4.65 -8.76
N CYS A 157 0.43 -4.49 -9.25
CA CYS A 157 0.83 -3.25 -9.92
C CYS A 157 0.26 -3.13 -11.33
N ALA A 158 -0.07 -1.90 -11.71
CA ALA A 158 -0.41 -1.56 -13.07
C ALA A 158 0.78 -1.87 -14.01
N PRO A 159 0.52 -2.14 -15.31
CA PRO A 159 1.56 -2.48 -16.27
C PRO A 159 2.73 -1.49 -16.25
N GLY A 160 3.94 -2.02 -16.16
CA GLY A 160 5.15 -1.21 -16.15
C GLY A 160 5.60 -0.70 -14.79
N PHE A 161 4.78 -0.71 -13.74
CA PHE A 161 5.18 -0.35 -12.37
C PHE A 161 5.68 -1.58 -11.60
N LYS A 162 6.59 -1.34 -10.64
CA LYS A 162 7.18 -2.37 -9.76
C LYS A 162 7.35 -1.84 -8.34
N GLY A 163 7.87 -2.66 -7.45
CA GLY A 163 8.01 -2.35 -6.03
C GLY A 163 6.90 -2.99 -5.20
N THR A 164 7.07 -2.97 -3.89
CA THR A 164 6.13 -3.64 -2.97
C THR A 164 4.78 -2.93 -2.94
N CYS A 165 4.83 -1.61 -3.13
CA CYS A 165 3.67 -0.71 -3.19
C CYS A 165 3.52 -0.09 -4.58
N CYS A 166 4.12 -0.67 -5.63
CA CYS A 166 4.08 -0.14 -6.99
C CYS A 166 4.72 1.25 -7.14
N GLU A 167 5.69 1.58 -6.29
CA GLU A 167 6.40 2.86 -6.22
C GLU A 167 7.43 3.05 -7.35
N ASP A 168 7.99 1.95 -7.88
CA ASP A 168 9.03 2.00 -8.90
C ASP A 168 8.40 2.30 -10.25
N LYS A 169 8.64 3.51 -10.74
CA LYS A 169 8.17 3.98 -12.03
C LYS A 169 9.15 3.55 -13.14
N PRO A 170 8.66 3.19 -14.35
CA PRO A 170 9.53 2.93 -15.48
C PRO A 170 10.08 4.25 -16.03
N SER A 171 11.38 4.33 -16.26
CA SER A 171 12.05 5.52 -16.79
C SER A 171 12.08 5.59 -18.32
N ASP A 172 12.03 4.43 -18.99
CA ASP A 172 12.00 4.32 -20.45
C ASP A 172 11.31 3.01 -20.94
N CYS A 173 11.16 2.87 -22.26
CA CYS A 173 10.57 1.68 -22.89
C CYS A 173 11.44 0.42 -22.77
N ARG A 174 12.77 0.59 -22.67
CA ARG A 174 13.69 -0.54 -22.46
C ARG A 174 13.49 -1.16 -21.08
N GLU A 175 13.23 -0.33 -20.09
CA GLU A 175 12.89 -0.75 -18.75
C GLU A 175 11.53 -1.44 -18.71
N LEU A 176 10.51 -0.91 -19.40
CA LEU A 176 9.24 -1.63 -19.57
C LEU A 176 9.44 -3.03 -20.16
N TYR A 177 10.29 -3.15 -21.20
CA TYR A 177 10.66 -4.43 -21.78
C TYR A 177 11.39 -5.34 -20.79
N SER A 178 12.36 -4.83 -20.01
CA SER A 178 13.03 -5.64 -18.98
C SER A 178 12.06 -6.08 -17.87
N ARG A 179 10.99 -5.32 -17.64
CA ARG A 179 9.90 -5.63 -16.70
C ARG A 179 8.89 -6.66 -17.24
N GLY A 180 9.06 -7.15 -18.46
CA GLY A 180 8.24 -8.22 -19.06
C GLY A 180 7.12 -7.72 -19.98
N ILE A 181 7.05 -6.42 -20.23
CA ILE A 181 6.10 -5.84 -21.18
C ILE A 181 6.56 -6.15 -22.61
N ARG A 182 5.68 -6.69 -23.43
CA ARG A 182 5.98 -7.11 -24.82
C ARG A 182 5.00 -6.54 -25.85
N GLN A 183 3.97 -5.82 -25.41
CA GLN A 183 2.93 -5.30 -26.29
C GLN A 183 3.32 -3.91 -26.79
N ASN A 184 3.19 -3.71 -28.10
CA ASN A 184 3.34 -2.40 -28.73
C ASN A 184 2.14 -1.53 -28.35
N ALA A 185 2.37 -0.48 -27.56
CA ALA A 185 1.31 0.38 -27.05
C ALA A 185 1.86 1.72 -26.56
N VAL A 186 0.96 2.63 -26.20
CA VAL A 186 1.31 3.87 -25.48
C VAL A 186 1.43 3.55 -23.99
N TYR A 187 2.55 3.93 -23.38
CA TYR A 187 2.83 3.78 -21.95
C TYR A 187 3.26 5.11 -21.34
N THR A 188 3.04 5.26 -20.04
CA THR A 188 3.58 6.40 -19.28
C THR A 188 4.95 6.04 -18.71
N ILE A 189 5.98 6.82 -19.08
CA ILE A 189 7.34 6.72 -18.54
C ILE A 189 7.68 7.95 -17.68
N TYR A 190 8.66 7.83 -16.79
CA TYR A 190 9.06 8.87 -15.84
C TYR A 190 10.58 9.07 -15.90
N PRO A 191 11.08 9.87 -16.85
CA PRO A 191 12.50 10.14 -17.00
C PRO A 191 13.08 10.85 -15.78
N LEU A 192 14.38 10.63 -15.49
CA LEU A 192 15.05 11.27 -14.35
C LEU A 192 15.07 12.80 -14.40
N THR A 193 14.85 13.38 -15.57
CA THR A 193 14.85 14.82 -15.82
C THR A 193 13.50 15.49 -15.57
N PHE A 194 12.40 14.73 -15.46
CA PHE A 194 11.06 15.30 -15.30
C PHE A 194 10.13 14.36 -14.52
N SER A 195 9.48 14.87 -13.47
CA SER A 195 8.67 14.07 -12.54
C SER A 195 7.27 13.72 -13.06
N ASP A 196 6.77 14.49 -14.02
CA ASP A 196 5.44 14.26 -14.56
C ASP A 196 5.55 13.22 -15.68
N GLY A 197 4.66 12.24 -15.64
CA GLY A 197 4.71 11.10 -16.54
C GLY A 197 4.53 11.54 -17.99
N LEU A 198 5.34 10.97 -18.88
CA LEU A 198 5.27 11.22 -20.31
C LEU A 198 4.65 10.00 -21.00
N GLU A 199 3.58 10.21 -21.77
CA GLU A 199 3.00 9.18 -22.62
C GLU A 199 3.85 9.01 -23.89
N VAL A 200 4.37 7.80 -24.09
CA VAL A 200 5.22 7.43 -25.23
C VAL A 200 4.71 6.16 -25.87
N TYR A 201 4.83 6.05 -27.19
CA TYR A 201 4.61 4.78 -27.88
C TYR A 201 5.87 3.91 -27.77
N CYS A 202 5.76 2.75 -27.14
CA CYS A 202 6.84 1.79 -27.04
C CYS A 202 6.64 0.67 -28.07
N ASP A 203 7.57 0.57 -29.02
CA ASP A 203 7.70 -0.57 -29.91
C ASP A 203 8.58 -1.65 -29.25
N MET A 204 7.99 -2.79 -28.95
CA MET A 204 8.57 -3.92 -28.22
C MET A 204 9.03 -5.07 -29.13
N GLU A 205 8.87 -4.96 -30.46
CA GLU A 205 9.22 -6.02 -31.41
C GLU A 205 10.73 -6.10 -31.67
N PHE A 206 11.49 -5.03 -31.40
CA PHE A 206 12.95 -5.03 -31.55
C PHE A 206 13.64 -5.59 -30.31
N ALA A 207 14.44 -6.64 -30.50
CA ALA A 207 15.15 -7.44 -29.50
C ALA A 207 16.13 -6.68 -28.57
N LEU A 208 16.23 -5.35 -28.66
CA LEU A 208 17.05 -4.48 -27.80
C LEU A 208 16.23 -3.65 -26.80
N GLY A 209 14.89 -3.78 -26.82
CA GLY A 209 13.99 -3.15 -25.87
C GLY A 209 13.76 -1.67 -26.18
N GLY A 210 12.62 -1.40 -26.85
CA GLY A 210 11.92 -0.12 -26.82
C GLY A 210 12.77 1.12 -27.04
N THR A 211 13.01 1.49 -28.30
CA THR A 211 13.40 2.88 -28.60
C THR A 211 12.15 3.76 -28.50
N PRO A 212 12.13 4.85 -27.73
CA PRO A 212 11.05 5.82 -27.80
C PRO A 212 11.08 6.45 -29.20
N LEU A 213 10.15 6.09 -30.07
CA LEU A 213 10.00 6.75 -31.35
C LEU A 213 9.31 8.09 -31.10
N LEU A 214 10.10 9.16 -31.01
CA LEU A 214 9.57 10.49 -31.24
C LEU A 214 9.23 10.56 -32.73
N ASN A 215 7.94 10.65 -33.05
CA ASN A 215 7.38 10.56 -34.39
C ASN A 215 8.19 11.36 -35.45
N SER A 216 8.99 10.66 -36.26
CA SER A 216 9.53 11.19 -37.52
C SER A 216 8.91 10.41 -38.69
N THR A 217 7.68 10.79 -39.02
CA THR A 217 7.01 10.62 -40.34
C THR A 217 7.04 9.23 -40.99
N GLY A 218 5.87 8.59 -41.00
CA GLY A 218 5.47 7.53 -41.93
C GLY A 218 4.11 6.96 -41.56
N GLU A 219 3.04 7.69 -41.92
CA GLU A 219 1.57 7.43 -41.83
C GLU A 219 1.11 5.97 -41.51
N THR A 220 0.11 5.68 -40.67
CA THR A 220 -1.28 6.17 -40.72
C THR A 220 -2.05 6.09 -39.38
N SER A 221 -2.93 7.08 -39.19
CA SER A 221 -4.16 7.14 -38.35
C SER A 221 -4.07 7.16 -36.82
N LEU A 222 -4.06 8.36 -36.25
CA LEU A 222 -4.88 8.70 -35.07
C LEU A 222 -5.59 10.05 -35.30
N PRO A 223 -6.80 10.24 -34.76
CA PRO A 223 -7.68 11.33 -35.13
C PRO A 223 -7.12 12.69 -34.71
N THR A 224 -7.29 13.64 -35.62
CA THR A 224 -7.01 15.07 -35.49
C THR A 224 -7.50 15.67 -34.17
N THR A 225 -6.58 16.15 -33.35
CA THR A 225 -6.49 17.52 -32.77
C THR A 225 -5.50 17.52 -31.59
N TRP A 226 -4.95 18.68 -31.25
CA TRP A 226 -3.89 18.98 -30.25
C TRP A 226 -2.48 19.21 -30.81
N THR A 227 -2.39 20.37 -31.46
CA THR A 227 -1.25 21.23 -31.73
C THR A 227 -0.21 21.35 -30.60
N MET A 228 1.07 21.29 -31.02
CA MET A 228 2.28 21.92 -30.47
C MET A 228 2.85 21.44 -29.12
N MET A 229 3.96 20.69 -29.19
CA MET A 229 5.14 21.00 -28.38
C MET A 229 6.39 21.00 -29.26
N ARG A 230 6.93 22.21 -29.51
CA ARG A 230 8.26 22.46 -30.06
C ARG A 230 9.26 22.40 -28.91
N ILE A 231 10.27 21.52 -28.96
CA ILE A 231 11.57 21.75 -28.31
C ILE A 231 12.70 21.22 -29.23
N PRO A 232 13.81 21.97 -29.42
CA PRO A 232 14.78 21.74 -30.49
C PRO A 232 15.99 20.95 -30.00
N ILE A 233 16.41 19.89 -30.70
CA ILE A 233 17.78 19.35 -30.55
C ILE A 233 18.37 18.99 -31.92
N LEU A 234 19.61 19.45 -32.05
CA LEU A 234 20.56 19.46 -33.16
C LEU A 234 20.50 18.32 -34.19
N ILE A 235 20.60 18.80 -35.43
CA ILE A 235 21.01 18.13 -36.67
C ILE A 235 22.31 17.34 -36.46
N VAL A 236 22.28 16.03 -36.76
CA VAL A 236 23.45 15.34 -37.33
C VAL A 236 23.10 15.09 -38.79
N GLN A 237 23.76 15.82 -39.69
CA GLN A 237 23.71 15.54 -41.11
C GLN A 237 24.38 14.20 -41.39
N LEU A 238 23.67 13.33 -42.11
CA LEU A 238 24.27 12.35 -43.00
C LEU A 238 23.70 12.59 -44.40
N SER A 239 24.48 13.28 -45.21
CA SER A 239 24.52 13.20 -46.67
C SER A 239 25.87 13.74 -47.13
#